data_AF-F3CCS1-F1
#
_entry.id   AF-F3CCS1-F1
#
_cell.length_a   1.000
_cell.length_b   1.000
_cell.length_c   1.000
_cell.angle_alpha   90.00
_cell.angle_beta   90.00
_cell.angle_gamma   90.00
#
_symmetry.space_group_name_H-M   'P 1'
#
loop_
_entity.id
_entity.type
_entity.pdbx_description
1 polymer ?
#
loop_
_entity_poly.entity_id
_entity_poly.type
_entity_poly.pdbx_seq_one_letter_code
_entity_poly.pdbx_strand_id
1 'polypeptide(L)' 'MRTEKAYPIKPNPMRSSRNKIQLGVFSTNTEGGCTVTNAPERLRGDDWAGNLEIARVADDAGFEAFIPVGR' A
#
# COMPACT_ATOMS: atom_id res chain seq x y z
N MET A 1 2.99 9.89 33.00
CA MET A 1 4.09 10.23 32.06
C MET A 1 4.03 9.23 30.90
N ARG A 2 3.82 9.69 29.66
CA ARG A 2 3.92 8.81 28.47
C ARG A 2 5.41 8.66 28.15
N THR A 3 5.93 7.45 28.21
CA THR A 3 7.27 7.13 27.71
C THR A 3 7.29 7.32 26.20
N GLU A 4 8.13 8.23 25.71
CA GLU A 4 8.41 8.36 24.28
C GLU A 4 9.16 7.12 23.81
N LYS A 5 8.52 6.35 22.94
CA LYS A 5 9.14 5.21 22.28
C LYS A 5 9.91 5.75 21.09
N ALA A 6 11.23 5.73 21.14
CA ALA A 6 12.07 6.11 19.99
C ALA A 6 12.00 5.00 18.93
N TYR A 7 11.52 5.34 17.73
CA TYR A 7 11.54 4.45 16.57
C TYR A 7 12.73 4.80 15.67
N PRO A 8 13.48 3.82 15.16
CA PRO A 8 14.55 4.09 14.21
C PRO A 8 13.97 4.71 12.94
N ILE A 9 14.60 5.79 12.46
CA ILE A 9 14.21 6.42 11.20
C ILE A 9 14.59 5.46 10.06
N LYS A 10 13.58 4.92 9.38
CA LYS A 10 13.79 4.15 8.14
C LYS A 10 13.96 5.11 6.96
N PRO A 11 14.90 4.86 6.04
CA PRO A 11 15.00 5.64 4.81
C PRO A 11 13.74 5.46 3.95
N ASN A 12 13.30 6.53 3.28
CA ASN A 12 12.11 6.48 2.42
C ASN A 12 12.42 5.67 1.13
N PRO A 13 11.68 4.58 0.82
CA PRO A 13 11.93 3.75 -0.36
C PRO A 13 11.91 4.53 -1.68
N MET A 14 11.02 5.52 -1.84
CA MET A 14 10.97 6.35 -3.05
C MET A 14 12.24 7.17 -3.27
N ARG A 15 13.01 7.46 -2.21
CA ARG A 15 14.27 8.21 -2.31
C ARG A 15 15.52 7.33 -2.30
N SER A 16 15.41 6.13 -1.72
CA SER A 16 16.56 5.27 -1.39
C SER A 16 16.62 3.97 -2.20
N SER A 17 15.55 3.62 -2.92
CA SER A 17 15.53 2.43 -3.76
C SER A 17 16.60 2.48 -4.85
N ARG A 18 17.17 1.31 -5.16
CA ARG A 18 18.12 1.13 -6.26
C ARG A 18 17.43 0.79 -7.59
N ASN A 19 16.12 0.58 -7.58
CA ASN A 19 15.35 0.26 -8.77
C ASN A 19 15.45 1.41 -9.77
N LYS A 20 15.78 1.08 -11.03
CA LYS A 20 15.88 2.07 -12.11
C LYS A 20 14.52 2.61 -12.53
N ILE A 21 13.49 1.81 -12.33
CA ILE A 21 12.08 2.17 -12.48
C ILE A 21 11.42 1.81 -11.16
N GLN A 22 10.79 2.80 -10.53
CA GLN A 22 10.07 2.62 -9.28
C GLN A 22 8.59 2.31 -9.58
N LEU A 23 8.03 1.36 -8.84
CA LEU A 23 6.65 0.91 -9.00
C LEU A 23 5.87 1.11 -7.70
N GLY A 24 4.55 1.23 -7.84
CA GLY A 24 3.67 1.36 -6.68
C GLY A 24 2.29 0.76 -6.94
N VAL A 25 1.62 0.41 -5.85
CA VAL A 25 0.22 -0.01 -5.87
C VAL A 25 -0.67 1.20 -5.63
N PHE A 26 -1.77 1.29 -6.38
CA PHE A 26 -2.73 2.40 -6.27
C PHE A 26 -4.16 1.90 -6.04
N SER A 27 -4.96 2.70 -5.36
CA SER A 27 -6.43 2.57 -5.26
C SER A 27 -6.94 1.37 -4.47
N THR A 28 -6.14 0.75 -3.61
CA THR A 28 -6.56 -0.38 -2.78
C THR A 28 -7.64 -0.04 -1.76
N ASN A 29 -7.80 1.24 -1.42
CA ASN A 29 -8.84 1.74 -0.52
C ASN A 29 -10.21 2.00 -1.19
N THR A 30 -10.39 1.64 -2.47
CA THR A 30 -11.65 1.81 -3.20
C THR A 30 -12.21 0.45 -3.61
N GLU A 31 -13.53 0.35 -3.63
CA GLU A 31 -14.21 -0.85 -4.11
C GLU A 31 -13.94 -1.05 -5.60
N GLY A 32 -13.48 -2.25 -5.97
CA GLY A 32 -13.01 -2.58 -7.33
C GLY A 32 -11.64 -2.02 -7.69
N GLY A 33 -10.95 -1.32 -6.79
CA GLY A 33 -9.68 -0.65 -7.10
C GLY A 33 -9.86 0.39 -8.21
N CYS A 34 -9.02 0.32 -9.25
CA CYS A 34 -9.17 1.13 -10.47
C CYS A 34 -10.06 0.50 -11.54
N THR A 35 -10.61 -0.70 -11.29
CA THR A 35 -11.40 -1.44 -12.28
C THR A 35 -12.88 -1.14 -12.10
N VAL A 36 -13.53 -0.65 -13.15
CA VAL A 36 -14.99 -0.48 -13.18
C VAL A 36 -15.64 -1.86 -13.38
N THR A 37 -16.04 -2.51 -12.29
CA THR A 37 -16.58 -3.88 -12.32
C THR A 37 -17.62 -4.13 -11.22
N ASN A 38 -18.57 -5.03 -11.51
CA ASN A 38 -19.55 -5.55 -10.55
C ASN A 38 -19.29 -7.02 -10.19
N ALA A 39 -18.14 -7.59 -10.59
CA ALA A 39 -17.80 -8.97 -10.30
C ALA A 39 -17.77 -9.23 -8.79
N PRO A 40 -18.31 -10.37 -8.29
CA PRO A 40 -18.37 -10.64 -6.85
C PRO A 40 -16.99 -10.77 -6.19
N GLU A 41 -15.97 -11.18 -6.94
CA GLU A 41 -14.58 -11.33 -6.51
C GLU A 41 -13.76 -10.02 -6.54
N ARG A 42 -14.37 -8.91 -6.94
CA ARG A 42 -13.67 -7.60 -6.99
C ARG A 42 -13.14 -7.20 -5.61
N LEU A 43 -12.08 -6.40 -5.59
CA LEU A 43 -11.53 -5.85 -4.37
C LEU A 43 -12.62 -5.15 -3.53
N ARG A 44 -12.68 -5.51 -2.25
CA ARG A 44 -13.67 -4.99 -1.30
C ARG A 44 -13.09 -3.76 -0.59
N GLY A 45 -13.74 -2.62 -0.75
CA GLY A 45 -13.30 -1.38 -0.09
C GLY A 45 -13.41 -1.43 1.44
N ASP A 46 -14.24 -2.34 1.96
CA ASP A 46 -14.48 -2.60 3.37
C ASP A 46 -13.62 -3.76 3.94
N ASP A 47 -12.70 -4.35 3.16
CA ASP A 47 -11.84 -5.44 3.60
C ASP A 47 -10.44 -4.96 4.04
N TRP A 48 -10.27 -4.78 5.34
CA TRP A 48 -8.97 -4.43 5.92
C TRP A 48 -7.93 -5.55 5.79
N ALA A 49 -8.33 -6.81 5.97
CA ALA A 49 -7.40 -7.92 5.99
C ALA A 49 -6.78 -8.15 4.60
N GLY A 50 -7.61 -8.10 3.55
CA GLY A 50 -7.15 -8.14 2.17
C GLY A 50 -6.24 -6.96 1.83
N ASN A 51 -6.58 -5.74 2.27
CA ASN A 51 -5.71 -4.57 2.05
C ASN A 51 -4.35 -4.70 2.73
N LEU A 52 -4.30 -5.27 3.94
CA LEU A 52 -3.05 -5.54 4.65
C LEU A 52 -2.23 -6.61 3.93
N GLU A 53 -2.87 -7.64 3.38
CA GLU A 53 -2.20 -8.66 2.57
C GLU A 53 -1.56 -8.04 1.32
N ILE A 54 -2.31 -7.23 0.55
CA ILE A 54 -1.78 -6.55 -0.64
C ILE A 54 -0.59 -5.66 -0.28
N ALA A 55 -0.68 -4.91 0.83
CA ALA A 55 0.41 -4.06 1.29
C ALA A 55 1.68 -4.87 1.63
N ARG A 56 1.53 -6.03 2.27
CA ARG A 56 2.66 -6.92 2.59
C ARG A 56 3.28 -7.52 1.33
N VAL A 57 2.46 -8.01 0.41
CA VAL A 57 2.93 -8.55 -0.87
C VAL A 57 3.67 -7.48 -1.68
N ALA A 58 3.18 -6.24 -1.68
CA ALA A 58 3.85 -5.12 -2.34
C ALA A 58 5.20 -4.76 -1.69
N ASP A 59 5.27 -4.74 -0.36
CA ASP A 59 6.51 -4.50 0.40
C ASP A 59 7.54 -5.61 0.15
N ASP A 60 7.12 -6.88 0.23
CA ASP A 60 7.97 -8.05 -0.04
C ASP A 60 8.46 -8.08 -1.50
N ALA A 61 7.64 -7.61 -2.45
CA ALA A 61 8.02 -7.45 -3.86
C ALA A 61 8.94 -6.25 -4.12
N GLY A 62 9.15 -5.39 -3.13
CA GLY A 62 10.04 -4.23 -3.21
C GLY A 62 9.43 -3.01 -3.92
N PHE A 63 8.10 -2.87 -3.93
CA PHE A 63 7.44 -1.69 -4.49
C PHE A 63 7.63 -0.49 -3.55
N GLU A 64 7.96 0.67 -4.12
CA GLU A 64 8.35 1.85 -3.33
C GLU A 64 7.16 2.62 -2.75
N ALA A 65 5.96 2.39 -3.27
CA ALA A 65 4.79 3.17 -2.90
C ALA A 65 3.50 2.33 -2.81
N PHE A 66 2.69 2.67 -1.81
CA PHE A 66 1.34 2.16 -1.63
C PHE A 66 0.41 3.36 -1.46
N ILE A 67 -0.34 3.69 -2.51
CA ILE A 67 -0.98 4.99 -2.67
C ILE A 67 -2.51 4.83 -2.63
N PRO A 68 -3.21 5.44 -1.66
CA PRO A 68 -4.67 5.44 -1.65
C PRO A 68 -5.24 6.47 -2.64
N VAL A 69 -6.51 6.32 -3.01
CA VAL A 69 -7.29 7.42 -3.58
C VAL A 69 -7.57 8.45 -2.50
N GLY A 70 -7.21 9.71 -2.76
CA GLY A 70 -7.51 10.85 -1.87
C GLY A 70 -8.99 11.20 -1.90
N ARG A 71 -9.54 11.57 -0.74
CA ARG A 71 -10.95 11.93 -0.55
C ARG A 71 -11.05 13.22 0.24
#